data_AF-A0A946S1W6-F1
#
_entry.id   AF-A0A946S1W6-F1
#
_cell.length_a   1.000
_cell.length_b   1.000
_cell.length_c   1.000
_cell.angle_alpha   90.00
_cell.angle_beta   90.00
_cell.angle_gamma   90.00
#
_symmetry.space_group_name_H-M   'P 1'
#
loop_
_entity.id
_entity.type
_entity.pdbx_description
1 polymer ?
#
loop_
_entity_poly.entity_id
_entity_poly.type
_entity_poly.pdbx_seq_one_letter_code
_entity_poly.pdbx_strand_id
1 'polypeptide(L)'
;MSGVNLFASGFSKLVVVLCLLVIMSLPVYSDNQTTQDSHASILTQSHRGIILEFDLRDVKNEQVTRDERTQFCFKLEAEGITIEHDRPQLPAVSRTIIVPPNAGLV
;
A
#
# COMPACT_ATOMS: atom_id res chain seq x y z
N MET A 1 -60.11 2.39 2.87
CA MET A 1 -58.87 1.93 2.21
C MET A 1 -57.72 2.91 2.51
N SER A 2 -57.27 3.01 3.77
CA SER A 2 -56.27 4.04 4.20
C SER A 2 -55.08 3.46 4.99
N GLY A 3 -55.28 2.40 5.78
CA GLY A 3 -54.20 1.80 6.59
C GLY A 3 -53.12 1.05 5.79
N VAL A 4 -53.47 0.44 4.66
CA VAL A 4 -52.53 -0.38 3.86
C VAL A 4 -51.44 0.48 3.20
N ASN A 5 -51.80 1.68 2.76
CA ASN A 5 -50.86 2.61 2.11
C ASN A 5 -49.88 3.24 3.12
N LEU A 6 -50.31 3.43 4.37
CA LEU A 6 -49.45 3.94 5.45
C LEU A 6 -48.37 2.90 5.82
N PHE A 7 -48.76 1.63 5.97
CA PHE A 7 -47.83 0.52 6.23
C PHE A 7 -46.84 0.31 5.08
N ALA A 8 -47.30 0.35 3.83
CA ALA A 8 -46.42 0.23 2.66
C ALA A 8 -45.37 1.36 2.60
N SER A 9 -45.76 2.59 2.93
CA SER A 9 -44.84 3.74 2.98
C SER A 9 -43.83 3.67 4.12
N GLY A 10 -44.22 3.11 5.27
CA GLY A 10 -43.33 2.90 6.42
C GLY A 10 -42.32 1.78 6.16
N PHE A 11 -42.76 0.70 5.53
CA PHE A 11 -41.91 -0.43 5.17
C PHE A 11 -40.86 -0.02 4.12
N SER A 12 -41.22 0.77 3.10
CA SER A 12 -40.24 1.20 2.09
C SER A 12 -39.17 2.12 2.68
N LYS A 13 -39.53 3.03 3.60
CA LYS A 13 -38.57 3.89 4.31
C LYS A 13 -37.61 3.07 5.17
N LEU A 14 -38.13 2.06 5.88
CA LEU A 14 -37.32 1.19 6.72
C LEU A 14 -36.33 0.36 5.90
N VAL A 15 -36.76 -0.14 4.74
CA VAL A 15 -35.88 -0.87 3.80
C VAL A 15 -34.76 0.05 3.29
N VAL A 16 -35.06 1.29 2.92
CA VAL A 16 -34.05 2.26 2.45
C VAL A 16 -33.02 2.57 3.55
N VAL A 17 -33.47 2.77 4.79
CA VAL A 17 -32.58 3.03 5.93
C VAL A 17 -31.71 1.81 6.24
N LEU A 18 -32.28 0.60 6.16
CA LEU A 18 -31.54 -0.64 6.35
C LEU A 18 -30.48 -0.83 5.26
N CYS A 19 -30.81 -0.59 3.99
CA CYS A 19 -29.84 -0.64 2.90
C CYS A 19 -28.70 0.38 3.08
N LEU A 20 -29.01 1.60 3.52
CA LEU A 20 -27.99 2.63 3.80
C LEU A 20 -27.07 2.22 4.97
N LEU A 21 -27.62 1.65 6.04
CA LEU A 21 -26.84 1.14 7.16
C LEU A 21 -25.96 -0.04 6.76
N VAL A 22 -26.43 -0.92 5.86
CA VAL A 22 -25.62 -2.02 5.33
C VAL A 22 -24.46 -1.48 4.50
N ILE A 23 -24.70 -0.50 3.62
CA ILE A 23 -23.63 0.11 2.80
C ILE A 23 -22.59 0.83 3.68
N MET A 24 -23.03 1.51 4.74
CA MET A 24 -22.13 2.20 5.69
C MET A 24 -21.38 1.25 6.63
N SER A 25 -21.90 0.03 6.83
CA SER A 25 -21.25 -1.01 7.64
C SER A 25 -20.46 -2.02 6.81
N LEU A 26 -20.39 -1.83 5.48
CA LEU A 26 -19.41 -2.54 4.68
C LEU A 26 -18.03 -2.20 5.24
N PRO A 27 -17.24 -3.18 5.67
CA PRO A 27 -15.85 -2.92 6.03
C PRO A 27 -15.21 -2.27 4.81
N VAL A 28 -14.65 -1.08 5.00
CA VAL A 28 -13.74 -0.50 4.02
C VAL A 28 -12.58 -1.49 3.95
N TYR A 29 -12.61 -2.35 2.93
CA TYR A 29 -11.45 -3.11 2.54
C TYR A 29 -10.43 -2.06 2.11
N SER A 30 -9.52 -1.73 3.04
CA SER A 30 -8.20 -1.29 2.64
C SER A 30 -7.65 -2.46 1.86
N ASP A 31 -7.56 -2.32 0.54
CA ASP A 31 -6.68 -3.17 -0.25
C ASP A 31 -5.29 -3.03 0.38
N ASN A 32 -4.97 -3.93 1.31
CA ASN A 32 -3.59 -4.32 1.50
C ASN A 32 -3.19 -4.88 0.13
N GLN A 33 -2.56 -4.02 -0.67
CA GLN A 33 -2.01 -4.27 -1.99
C GLN A 33 -1.54 -5.71 -2.09
N THR A 34 -2.40 -6.59 -2.59
CA THR A 34 -2.13 -8.04 -2.66
C THR A 34 -1.64 -8.45 -4.03
N THR A 35 -1.30 -7.47 -4.87
CA THR A 35 -0.74 -7.63 -6.20
C THR A 35 0.29 -6.54 -6.48
N GLN A 36 1.30 -6.46 -5.63
CA GLN A 36 2.56 -5.84 -6.02
C GLN A 36 3.65 -6.86 -5.69
N ASP A 37 4.43 -7.26 -6.68
CA ASP A 37 5.75 -7.87 -6.49
C ASP A 37 6.57 -6.86 -5.68
N SER A 38 6.37 -6.91 -4.37
CA SER A 38 6.88 -5.91 -3.46
C SER A 38 8.17 -6.48 -2.89
N HIS A 39 9.28 -5.87 -3.28
CA HIS A 39 10.63 -6.13 -2.74
C HIS A 39 10.75 -5.85 -1.24
N ALA A 40 9.67 -5.44 -0.59
CA ALA A 40 9.55 -5.37 0.85
C ALA A 40 8.16 -5.84 1.33
N SER A 41 8.10 -6.68 2.34
CA SER A 41 6.86 -7.20 2.92
C SER A 41 6.82 -6.95 4.44
N ILE A 42 5.62 -6.76 4.99
CA ILE A 42 5.42 -6.69 6.45
C ILE A 42 5.21 -8.12 6.94
N LEU A 43 6.17 -8.67 7.69
CA LEU A 43 6.05 -10.01 8.26
C LEU A 43 5.16 -10.02 9.50
N THR A 44 5.35 -9.03 10.39
CA THR A 44 4.53 -8.89 11.59
C THR A 44 4.33 -7.42 11.94
N GLN A 45 3.15 -7.10 12.47
CA GLN A 45 2.81 -5.79 13.00
C GLN A 45 2.19 -5.97 14.38
N SER A 46 2.71 -5.24 15.37
CA SER A 46 2.17 -5.20 16.72
C SER A 46 2.22 -3.79 17.29
N HIS A 47 1.60 -3.59 18.46
CA HIS A 47 1.70 -2.34 19.22
C HIS A 47 3.14 -2.00 19.66
N ARG A 48 4.08 -2.94 19.58
CA ARG A 48 5.48 -2.75 19.99
C ARG A 48 6.43 -2.51 18.82
N GLY A 49 6.00 -2.74 17.59
CA GLY A 49 6.87 -2.62 16.42
C GLY A 49 6.36 -3.34 15.19
N ILE A 50 7.09 -3.14 14.09
CA ILE A 50 6.84 -3.71 12.77
C ILE A 50 8.11 -4.45 12.34
N ILE A 51 7.96 -5.66 11.81
CA ILE A 51 9.05 -6.40 11.18
C ILE A 51 8.83 -6.38 9.67
N LEU A 52 9.84 -5.88 8.95
CA LEU A 52 9.88 -5.83 7.50
C LEU A 52 10.89 -6.85 6.99
N GLU A 53 10.52 -7.56 5.93
CA GLU A 53 11.44 -8.35 5.12
C GLU A 53 11.70 -7.62 3.81
N PHE A 54 12.97 -7.58 3.38
CA PHE A 54 13.35 -7.06 2.08
C PHE A 54 13.84 -8.23 1.23
N ASP A 55 13.20 -8.42 0.07
CA ASP A 55 13.58 -9.43 -0.89
C ASP A 55 14.40 -8.78 -2.00
N LEU A 56 15.63 -9.27 -2.17
CA LEU A 56 16.60 -8.77 -3.16
C LEU A 56 16.90 -9.79 -4.25
N ARG A 57 16.13 -10.89 -4.34
CA ARG A 57 16.37 -11.96 -5.31
C ARG A 57 16.32 -11.50 -6.77
N ASP A 58 15.58 -10.43 -7.04
CA ASP A 58 15.37 -9.90 -8.39
C ASP A 58 16.27 -8.70 -8.73
N VAL A 59 17.34 -8.46 -7.96
CA VAL A 59 18.35 -7.46 -8.34
C VAL A 59 19.06 -7.92 -9.61
N LYS A 60 18.93 -7.13 -10.67
CA LYS A 60 19.58 -7.36 -11.97
C LYS A 60 20.81 -6.47 -12.10
N ASN A 61 21.82 -6.95 -12.82
CA ASN A 61 22.95 -6.14 -13.26
C ASN A 61 22.71 -5.75 -14.73
N GLU A 62 22.57 -4.46 -14.99
CA GLU A 62 22.41 -3.90 -16.34
C GLU A 62 23.65 -3.09 -16.73
N GLN A 63 24.06 -3.24 -17.99
CA GLN A 63 25.12 -2.41 -18.58
C GLN A 63 24.48 -1.17 -19.19
N VAL A 64 24.85 0.01 -18.68
CA VAL A 64 24.33 1.30 -19.13
C VAL A 64 25.48 2.09 -19.76
N THR A 65 25.26 2.63 -20.95
CA THR A 65 26.21 3.55 -21.59
C THR A 65 25.81 4.98 -21.26
N ARG A 66 26.68 5.71 -20.57
CA ARG A 66 26.49 7.13 -20.23
C ARG A 66 27.77 7.89 -20.56
N ASP A 67 27.66 9.03 -21.25
CA ASP A 67 28.81 9.89 -21.59
C ASP A 67 29.96 9.11 -22.26
N GLU A 68 29.63 8.25 -23.23
CA GLU A 68 30.56 7.38 -23.97
C GLU A 68 31.28 6.33 -23.12
N ARG A 69 30.93 6.21 -21.83
CA ARG A 69 31.47 5.20 -20.91
C ARG A 69 30.41 4.15 -20.61
N THR A 70 30.83 2.89 -20.73
CA THR A 70 30.06 1.74 -20.29
C THR A 70 30.22 1.58 -18.78
N GLN A 71 29.12 1.55 -18.05
CA GLN A 71 29.09 1.27 -16.61
C GLN A 71 28.09 0.15 -16.29
N PHE A 72 28.40 -0.62 -15.24
CA PHE A 72 27.48 -1.60 -14.69
C PHE A 72 26.64 -0.96 -13.59
N CYS A 73 25.34 -1.16 -13.64
CA CYS A 73 24.38 -0.63 -12.68
C CYS A 73 23.52 -1.76 -12.12
N PHE A 74 23.32 -1.74 -10.82
CA PHE A 74 22.34 -2.61 -10.17
C PHE A 74 20.95 -1.99 -10.29
N LYS A 75 19.98 -2.79 -10.69
CA LYS A 75 18.60 -2.36 -10.90
C LYS A 75 17.64 -3.33 -10.25
N LEU A 76 16.62 -2.76 -9.64
CA LEU A 76 15.48 -3.47 -9.07
C LEU A 76 14.23 -2.90 -9.74
N GLU A 77 13.42 -3.75 -10.37
CA GLU A 77 12.26 -3.28 -11.14
C GLU A 77 11.22 -2.63 -10.23
N ALA A 78 10.60 -1.55 -10.73
CA ALA A 78 9.60 -0.75 -10.01
C ALA A 78 10.10 -0.06 -8.72
N GLU A 79 11.40 0.02 -8.49
CA GLU A 79 12.00 0.68 -7.33
C GLU A 79 12.87 1.89 -7.74
N GLY A 80 13.23 2.71 -6.75
CA GLY A 80 14.03 3.91 -6.97
C GLY A 80 15.52 3.64 -7.08
N ILE A 81 16.29 4.71 -7.28
CA ILE A 81 17.75 4.70 -7.19
C ILE A 81 18.22 5.80 -6.25
N THR A 82 19.35 5.56 -5.58
CA THR A 82 20.08 6.59 -4.87
C THR A 82 20.77 7.51 -5.88
N ILE A 83 20.58 8.82 -5.71
CA ILE A 83 21.21 9.84 -6.56
C ILE A 83 22.07 10.72 -5.67
N GLU A 84 23.38 10.49 -5.71
CA GLU A 84 24.38 11.38 -5.12
C GLU A 84 25.48 11.63 -6.17
N HIS A 85 25.93 12.88 -6.28
CA HIS A 85 26.93 13.25 -7.27
C HIS A 85 28.24 12.49 -7.01
N ASP A 86 28.86 12.00 -8.08
CA ASP A 86 30.10 11.20 -8.05
C ASP A 86 30.07 9.92 -7.20
N ARG A 87 28.87 9.41 -6.85
CA ARG A 87 28.72 8.14 -6.13
C ARG A 87 28.10 7.04 -6.98
N PRO A 88 28.40 5.77 -6.69
CA PRO A 88 27.73 4.64 -7.32
C PRO A 88 26.21 4.72 -7.11
N GLN A 89 25.45 4.54 -8.19
CA GLN A 89 23.99 4.45 -8.10
C GLN A 89 23.60 3.06 -7.61
N LEU A 90 22.86 3.02 -6.52
CA LEU A 90 22.31 1.78 -5.95
C LEU A 90 20.79 1.82 -5.98
N PRO A 91 20.10 0.69 -6.22
CA PRO A 91 18.66 0.60 -6.12
C PRO A 91 18.22 0.90 -4.68
N ALA A 92 17.07 1.56 -4.54
CA ALA A 92 16.51 1.99 -3.27
C ALA A 92 15.04 1.57 -3.15
N VAL A 93 14.73 0.76 -2.15
CA VAL A 93 13.36 0.35 -1.80
C VAL A 93 12.85 1.27 -0.71
N SER A 94 11.75 1.98 -0.98
CA SER A 94 11.13 2.90 -0.02
C SER A 94 9.72 2.43 0.33
N ARG A 95 9.38 2.42 1.62
CA ARG A 95 8.05 2.07 2.12
C ARG A 95 7.59 3.07 3.17
N THR A 96 6.33 3.46 3.07
CA THR A 96 5.70 4.37 4.02
C THR A 96 5.01 3.56 5.10
N ILE A 97 5.37 3.80 6.36
CA ILE A 97 4.71 3.19 7.52
C ILE A 97 3.99 4.27 8.33
N ILE A 98 2.79 3.94 8.81
CA ILE A 98 2.03 4.81 9.72
C ILE A 98 2.47 4.47 11.14
N VAL A 99 3.05 5.44 11.83
CA VAL A 99 3.58 5.25 13.18
C VAL A 99 2.80 6.14 14.17
N PRO A 100 2.42 5.61 15.36
CA PRO A 100 1.76 6.41 16.38
C PRO A 100 2.62 7.60 16.82
N PRO A 101 2.00 8.75 17.16
CA PRO A 101 2.73 9.98 17.51
C PRO A 101 3.66 9.80 18.73
N ASN A 102 3.36 8.84 19.60
CA ASN A 102 4.14 8.57 20.81
C ASN A 102 5.30 7.60 20.60
N ALA A 103 5.48 7.03 19.39
CA ALA A 103 6.45 5.97 19.16
C ALA A 103 7.90 6.49 18.99
N GLY A 104 8.11 7.81 18.89
CA GLY A 104 9.44 8.42 18.84
C GLY A 104 10.32 7.83 17.74
N LEU A 105 9.94 8.00 16.48
CA LEU A 105 10.87 7.80 15.37
C LEU A 105 11.87 8.97 15.40
N VAL A 106 12.98 8.78 16.11
CA VAL A 106 14.12 9.72 16.12
C VAL A 106 15.22 9.16 15.25
#